data_AF-A0AAP3AI56-F1
#
_entry.id   AF-A0AAP3AI56-F1
#
_cell.length_a   1.000
_cell.length_b   1.000
_cell.length_c   1.000
_cell.angle_alpha   90.00
_cell.angle_beta   90.00
_cell.angle_gamma   90.00
#
_symmetry.space_group_name_H-M   'P 1'
#
loop_
_entity.id
_entity.type
_entity.pdbx_description
1 polymer ?
#
loop_
_entity_poly.entity_id
_entity_poly.type
_entity_poly.pdbx_seq_one_letter_code
_entity_poly.pdbx_strand_id
1 'polypeptide(L)'
;MPHPSRPTPDDVPAAERAALSRGRLRPWLPFLLATVLCLALLGWALVALPGLPVRVPTHWGVDGRPDAWEDASFGTVATGPLIGLGMTGFLALVSAMVTALTPTDPGLSPWRRVRQAGVHRGFQECLGWSCVLIVLVLAPTTVEVLAAGAWTMPWWVLPLTLTVLMVGIFPAMRAGTQRWTRWSDRVAAELGYRPTAAELAEDEVWTPLGLKRDPDDPAVFPAKRPGYGVGVTVNLATPAGRWLVRGFVAVFIVGLPLALWLGAFAAR
;
A
#
# COMPACT_ATOMS: atom_id res chain seq x y z
N MET A 1 0.10 40.35 -7.55
CA MET A 1 0.32 39.43 -8.69
C MET A 1 -0.93 38.60 -8.87
N PRO A 2 -1.48 38.45 -10.09
CA PRO A 2 -2.65 37.61 -10.32
C PRO A 2 -2.26 36.14 -10.14
N HIS A 3 -3.04 35.38 -9.38
CA HIS A 3 -2.92 33.92 -9.31
C HIS A 3 -3.19 33.35 -10.72
N PRO A 4 -2.32 32.50 -11.30
CA PRO A 4 -2.63 31.84 -12.56
C PRO A 4 -3.90 31.01 -12.38
N SER A 5 -4.88 31.24 -13.27
CA SER A 5 -6.15 30.53 -13.28
C SER A 5 -5.90 29.03 -13.47
N ARG A 6 -6.61 28.20 -12.70
CA ARG A 6 -6.61 26.74 -12.91
C ARG A 6 -6.97 26.45 -14.37
N PRO A 7 -6.25 25.55 -15.06
CA PRO A 7 -6.68 25.10 -16.38
C PRO A 7 -8.09 24.51 -16.23
N THR A 8 -9.01 25.02 -17.02
CA THR A 8 -10.36 24.49 -17.13
C THR A 8 -10.28 23.09 -17.77
N PRO A 9 -11.26 22.20 -17.54
CA PRO A 9 -11.30 20.88 -18.18
C PRO A 9 -11.17 20.90 -19.71
N ASP A 10 -11.48 22.04 -20.33
CA ASP A 10 -11.37 22.29 -21.77
C ASP A 10 -9.93 22.57 -22.23
N ASP A 11 -9.03 22.95 -21.33
CA ASP A 11 -7.61 23.22 -21.63
C ASP A 11 -6.76 21.93 -21.74
N VAL A 12 -7.29 20.79 -21.29
CA VAL A 12 -6.62 19.49 -21.45
C VAL A 12 -7.08 18.84 -22.77
N PRO A 13 -6.16 18.53 -23.71
CA PRO A 13 -6.51 17.94 -24.98
C PRO A 13 -7.37 16.69 -24.82
N ALA A 14 -8.42 16.55 -25.63
CA ALA A 14 -9.34 15.41 -25.56
C ALA A 14 -8.61 14.06 -25.66
N ALA A 15 -7.52 14.00 -26.45
CA ALA A 15 -6.63 12.85 -26.56
C ALA A 15 -5.93 12.50 -25.24
N GLU A 16 -5.46 13.50 -24.49
CA GLU A 16 -4.85 13.30 -23.16
C GLU A 16 -5.89 12.76 -22.18
N ARG A 17 -7.09 13.36 -22.13
CA ARG A 17 -8.19 12.88 -21.28
C ARG A 17 -8.59 11.45 -21.59
N ALA A 18 -8.73 11.11 -22.88
CA ALA A 18 -9.01 9.75 -23.32
C ALA A 18 -7.91 8.79 -22.87
N ALA A 19 -6.63 9.15 -23.08
CA ALA A 19 -5.49 8.33 -22.68
C ALA A 19 -5.42 8.10 -21.15
N LEU A 20 -5.66 9.15 -20.36
CA LEU A 20 -5.68 9.09 -18.89
C LEU A 20 -6.90 8.35 -18.33
N SER A 21 -7.99 8.21 -19.08
CA SER A 21 -9.15 7.40 -18.67
C SER A 21 -8.90 5.90 -18.87
N ARG A 22 -8.05 5.52 -19.85
CA ARG A 22 -7.76 4.12 -20.17
C ARG A 22 -7.13 3.40 -18.97
N GLY A 23 -7.72 2.27 -18.60
CA GLY A 23 -7.23 1.41 -17.54
C GLY A 23 -7.35 2.00 -16.13
N ARG A 24 -8.19 3.03 -15.91
CA ARG A 24 -8.36 3.68 -14.59
C ARG A 24 -8.76 2.73 -13.46
N LEU A 25 -9.39 1.59 -13.78
CA LEU A 25 -9.84 0.60 -12.80
C LEU A 25 -8.74 -0.38 -12.39
N ARG A 26 -7.63 -0.48 -13.13
CA ARG A 26 -6.57 -1.47 -12.85
C ARG A 26 -5.91 -1.28 -11.47
N PRO A 27 -5.57 -0.05 -11.01
CA PRO A 27 -5.05 0.15 -9.66
C PRO A 27 -6.03 -0.25 -8.54
N TRP A 28 -7.33 -0.38 -8.85
CA TRP A 28 -8.37 -0.75 -7.90
C TRP A 28 -8.55 -2.27 -7.75
N LEU A 29 -7.96 -3.07 -8.65
CA LEU A 29 -8.09 -4.52 -8.61
C LEU A 29 -7.61 -5.16 -7.29
N PRO A 30 -6.51 -4.72 -6.66
CA PRO A 30 -6.11 -5.27 -5.37
C PRO A 30 -7.09 -4.94 -4.23
N PHE A 31 -7.72 -3.75 -4.24
CA PHE A 31 -8.80 -3.44 -3.29
C PHE A 31 -10.01 -4.36 -3.50
N LEU A 32 -10.39 -4.60 -4.75
CA LEU A 32 -11.47 -5.54 -5.07
C LEU A 32 -11.12 -6.96 -4.61
N LEU A 33 -9.88 -7.40 -4.82
CA LEU A 33 -9.39 -8.69 -4.35
C LEU A 33 -9.50 -8.80 -2.83
N ALA A 34 -8.97 -7.83 -2.09
CA ALA A 34 -9.08 -7.79 -0.63
C ALA A 34 -10.55 -7.83 -0.16
N THR A 35 -11.42 -7.05 -0.82
CA THR A 35 -12.86 -7.04 -0.55
C THR A 35 -13.49 -8.42 -0.76
N VAL A 36 -13.21 -9.06 -1.90
CA VAL A 36 -13.75 -10.40 -2.22
C VAL A 36 -13.27 -11.44 -1.22
N LEU A 37 -11.99 -11.41 -0.82
CA LEU A 37 -11.45 -12.31 0.20
C LEU A 37 -12.15 -12.14 1.55
N CYS A 38 -12.35 -10.90 2.01
CA CYS A 38 -13.08 -10.66 3.25
C CYS A 38 -14.56 -11.08 3.14
N LEU A 39 -15.24 -10.79 2.03
CA LEU A 39 -16.62 -11.22 1.81
C LEU A 39 -16.76 -12.74 1.78
N ALA A 40 -15.79 -13.45 1.19
CA ALA A 40 -15.74 -14.90 1.22
C ALA A 40 -15.60 -15.45 2.66
N LEU A 41 -14.72 -14.86 3.47
CA LEU A 41 -14.57 -15.21 4.88
C LEU A 41 -15.83 -14.90 5.70
N LEU A 42 -16.51 -13.78 5.42
CA LEU A 42 -17.80 -13.45 6.06
C LEU A 42 -18.91 -14.43 5.66
N GLY A 43 -18.98 -14.80 4.38
CA GLY A 43 -19.92 -15.80 3.89
C GLY A 43 -19.69 -17.16 4.57
N TRP A 44 -18.42 -17.57 4.71
CA TRP A 44 -18.07 -18.78 5.43
C TRP A 44 -18.44 -18.67 6.92
N ALA A 45 -18.17 -17.54 7.57
CA ALA A 45 -18.58 -17.31 8.96
C ALA A 45 -20.09 -17.47 9.16
N LEU A 46 -20.93 -16.93 8.26
CA LEU A 46 -22.38 -17.08 8.33
C LEU A 46 -22.82 -18.55 8.24
N VAL A 47 -22.19 -19.33 7.36
CA VAL A 47 -22.55 -20.74 7.15
C VAL A 47 -22.03 -21.63 8.27
N ALA A 48 -20.84 -21.37 8.79
CA ALA A 48 -20.20 -22.19 9.82
C ALA A 48 -20.76 -21.93 11.22
N LEU A 49 -21.26 -20.72 11.50
CA LEU A 49 -21.67 -20.27 12.83
C LEU A 49 -22.56 -21.27 13.61
N PRO A 50 -23.60 -21.90 13.02
CA PRO A 50 -24.44 -22.84 13.77
C PRO A 50 -23.72 -24.11 14.24
N GLY A 51 -22.60 -24.47 13.60
CA GLY A 51 -21.81 -25.65 13.93
C GLY A 51 -20.57 -25.36 14.78
N LEU A 52 -20.34 -24.10 15.16
CA LEU A 52 -19.18 -23.74 15.97
C LEU A 52 -19.38 -24.13 17.46
N PRO A 53 -18.29 -24.41 18.19
CA PRO A 53 -18.35 -24.58 19.63
C PRO A 53 -18.91 -23.32 20.32
N VAL A 54 -19.44 -23.48 21.54
CA VAL A 54 -19.99 -22.36 22.34
C VAL A 54 -18.96 -21.25 22.53
N ARG A 55 -17.67 -21.60 22.64
CA ARG A 55 -16.57 -20.64 22.74
C ARG A 55 -15.59 -20.80 21.59
N VAL A 56 -15.15 -19.67 21.06
CA VAL A 56 -14.18 -19.59 19.96
C VAL A 56 -12.97 -18.75 20.36
N PRO A 57 -11.79 -19.01 19.79
CA PRO A 57 -10.61 -18.22 20.09
C PRO A 57 -10.74 -16.82 19.47
N THR A 58 -10.30 -15.80 20.19
CA THR A 58 -10.34 -14.39 19.76
C THR A 58 -8.98 -13.71 19.73
N HIS A 59 -7.99 -14.29 20.41
CA HIS A 59 -6.61 -13.84 20.39
C HIS A 59 -5.67 -15.04 20.28
N TRP A 60 -4.51 -14.78 19.66
CA TRP A 60 -3.46 -15.76 19.45
C TRP A 60 -2.14 -15.17 19.93
N GLY A 61 -1.39 -15.98 20.67
CA GLY A 61 -0.01 -15.69 21.00
C GLY A 61 0.87 -15.62 19.74
N VAL A 62 2.10 -15.15 19.93
CA VAL A 62 3.10 -15.07 18.84
C VAL A 62 3.47 -16.44 18.25
N ASP A 63 3.25 -17.51 19.02
CA ASP A 63 3.38 -18.92 18.66
C ASP A 63 2.16 -19.47 17.91
N GLY A 64 1.17 -18.62 17.62
CA GLY A 64 -0.04 -19.01 16.91
C GLY A 64 -1.01 -19.87 17.73
N ARG A 65 -0.85 -19.95 19.06
CA ARG A 65 -1.80 -20.68 19.93
C ARG A 65 -2.86 -19.72 20.47
N PRO A 66 -4.13 -20.15 20.55
CA PRO A 66 -5.15 -19.36 21.23
C PRO A 66 -4.86 -19.15 22.72
N ASP A 67 -4.93 -17.92 23.18
CA ASP A 67 -4.74 -17.53 24.59
C ASP A 67 -5.93 -16.72 25.17
N ALA A 68 -6.87 -16.29 24.32
CA ALA A 68 -8.15 -15.69 24.73
C ALA A 68 -9.33 -16.27 23.93
N TRP A 69 -10.49 -16.32 24.59
CA TRP A 69 -11.69 -17.00 24.10
C TRP A 69 -12.95 -16.20 24.46
N GLU A 70 -13.94 -16.19 23.58
CA GLU A 70 -15.24 -15.55 23.81
C GLU A 70 -16.39 -16.45 23.34
N ASP A 71 -17.61 -16.12 23.73
CA ASP A 71 -18.81 -16.82 23.25
C ASP A 71 -18.97 -16.62 21.74
N ALA A 72 -19.33 -17.71 21.05
CA ALA A 72 -19.50 -17.70 19.62
C ALA A 72 -20.69 -16.82 19.23
N SER A 73 -20.39 -15.75 18.51
CA SER A 73 -21.36 -14.88 17.86
C SER A 73 -20.87 -14.57 16.46
N PHE A 74 -21.78 -14.11 15.59
CA PHE A 74 -21.37 -13.65 14.27
C PHE A 74 -20.30 -12.56 14.37
N GLY A 75 -20.45 -11.60 15.28
CA GLY A 75 -19.48 -10.51 15.49
C GLY A 75 -18.11 -11.03 15.87
N THR A 76 -18.04 -11.91 16.87
CA THR A 76 -16.80 -12.52 17.36
C THR A 76 -16.06 -13.25 16.24
N VAL A 77 -16.74 -14.12 15.51
CA VAL A 77 -16.18 -14.95 14.43
C VAL A 77 -15.80 -14.11 13.20
N ALA A 78 -16.57 -13.05 12.91
CA ALA A 78 -16.36 -12.17 11.77
C ALA A 78 -15.36 -11.04 12.04
N THR A 79 -14.79 -10.92 13.25
CA THR A 79 -13.93 -9.79 13.63
C THR A 79 -12.78 -9.56 12.64
N GLY A 80 -12.03 -10.61 12.31
CA GLY A 80 -10.93 -10.56 11.35
C GLY A 80 -11.34 -9.98 9.98
N PRO A 81 -12.30 -10.59 9.26
CA PRO A 81 -12.73 -10.07 7.97
C PRO A 81 -13.46 -8.72 8.06
N LEU A 82 -14.12 -8.37 9.17
CA LEU A 82 -14.68 -7.03 9.38
C LEU A 82 -13.59 -5.96 9.50
N ILE A 83 -12.53 -6.21 10.26
CA ILE A 83 -11.33 -5.35 10.32
C ILE A 83 -10.72 -5.22 8.93
N GLY A 84 -10.60 -6.33 8.20
CA GLY A 84 -10.09 -6.34 6.82
C GLY A 84 -10.93 -5.47 5.87
N LEU A 85 -12.26 -5.55 5.91
CA LEU A 85 -13.15 -4.70 5.13
C LEU A 85 -13.06 -3.23 5.54
N GLY A 86 -13.06 -2.95 6.84
CA GLY A 86 -12.94 -1.59 7.37
C GLY A 86 -11.64 -0.92 6.91
N MET A 87 -10.52 -1.62 7.04
CA MET A 87 -9.22 -1.15 6.56
C MET A 87 -9.18 -0.98 5.04
N THR A 88 -9.76 -1.93 4.30
CA THR A 88 -9.83 -1.84 2.83
C THR A 88 -10.64 -0.62 2.38
N GLY A 89 -11.83 -0.40 2.97
CA GLY A 89 -12.67 0.76 2.69
C GLY A 89 -12.00 2.07 3.08
N PHE A 90 -11.37 2.13 4.25
CA PHE A 90 -10.64 3.31 4.71
C PHE A 90 -9.47 3.66 3.78
N LEU A 91 -8.62 2.69 3.44
CA LEU A 91 -7.48 2.92 2.56
C LEU A 91 -7.91 3.22 1.11
N ALA A 92 -9.01 2.63 0.64
CA ALA A 92 -9.63 2.97 -0.63
C ALA A 92 -10.13 4.43 -0.66
N LEU A 93 -10.73 4.90 0.44
CA LEU A 93 -11.13 6.29 0.61
C LEU A 93 -9.93 7.23 0.64
N VAL A 94 -8.90 6.93 1.43
CA VAL A 94 -7.65 7.71 1.48
C VAL A 94 -7.01 7.80 0.09
N SER A 95 -6.95 6.67 -0.62
CA SER A 95 -6.47 6.56 -2.00
C SER A 95 -7.22 7.48 -2.96
N ALA A 96 -8.56 7.49 -2.89
CA ALA A 96 -9.40 8.41 -3.67
C ALA A 96 -9.16 9.89 -3.29
N MET A 97 -9.12 10.19 -1.99
CA MET A 97 -8.94 11.55 -1.48
C MET A 97 -7.59 12.13 -1.85
N VAL A 98 -6.48 11.39 -1.68
CA VAL A 98 -5.13 11.85 -2.07
C VAL A 98 -5.09 12.19 -3.55
N THR A 99 -5.70 11.35 -4.39
CA THR A 99 -5.75 11.60 -5.84
C THR A 99 -6.60 12.82 -6.19
N ALA A 100 -7.71 13.05 -5.48
CA ALA A 100 -8.63 14.16 -5.72
C ALA A 100 -8.13 15.50 -5.16
N LEU A 101 -7.38 15.47 -4.05
CA LEU A 101 -6.95 16.65 -3.30
C LEU A 101 -5.54 17.10 -3.65
N THR A 102 -4.73 16.26 -4.31
CA THR A 102 -3.38 16.67 -4.76
C THR A 102 -3.52 17.73 -5.84
N PRO A 103 -3.11 18.99 -5.58
CA PRO A 103 -3.22 20.05 -6.57
C PRO A 103 -2.39 19.69 -7.80
N THR A 104 -3.00 19.77 -8.98
CA THR A 104 -2.24 19.80 -10.23
C THR A 104 -1.84 21.25 -10.44
N ASP A 105 -0.54 21.53 -10.39
CA ASP A 105 -0.03 22.88 -10.66
C ASP A 105 -0.38 23.27 -12.11
N PRO A 106 -1.10 24.40 -12.33
CA PRO A 106 -1.45 24.92 -13.65
C PRO A 106 -0.28 25.02 -14.63
N GLY A 107 0.93 25.24 -14.12
CA GLY A 107 2.16 25.37 -14.90
C GLY A 107 2.82 24.04 -15.28
N LEU A 108 2.27 22.89 -14.88
CA LEU A 108 2.86 21.59 -15.21
C LEU A 108 2.86 21.34 -16.70
N SER A 109 4.03 20.95 -17.22
CA SER A 109 4.16 20.47 -18.59
C SER A 109 3.23 19.28 -18.85
N PRO A 110 2.80 19.06 -20.10
CA PRO A 110 2.00 17.89 -20.46
C PRO A 110 2.65 16.55 -20.07
N TRP A 111 3.98 16.46 -20.17
CA TRP A 111 4.73 15.29 -19.73
C TRP A 111 4.61 15.05 -18.22
N ARG A 112 4.75 16.10 -17.39
CA ARG A 112 4.60 15.98 -15.92
C ARG A 112 3.20 15.57 -15.50
N ARG A 113 2.15 16.06 -16.17
CA ARG A 113 0.77 15.66 -15.85
C ARG A 113 0.54 14.17 -16.04
N VAL A 114 1.01 13.61 -17.16
CA VAL A 114 0.94 12.17 -17.43
C VAL A 114 1.76 11.37 -16.41
N ARG A 115 2.95 11.87 -16.05
CA ARG A 115 3.81 11.24 -15.03
C ARG A 115 3.17 11.24 -13.65
N GLN A 116 2.56 12.36 -13.23
CA GLN A 116 1.82 12.49 -11.98
C GLN A 116 0.65 11.51 -11.92
N ALA A 117 -0.09 11.33 -13.02
CA ALA A 117 -1.15 10.33 -13.09
C ALA A 117 -0.60 8.90 -12.88
N GLY A 118 0.58 8.59 -13.41
CA GLY A 118 1.25 7.30 -13.18
C GLY A 118 1.59 7.09 -11.69
N VAL A 119 2.09 8.12 -11.03
CA VAL A 119 2.44 8.09 -9.61
C VAL A 119 1.21 7.88 -8.75
N HIS A 120 0.11 8.60 -9.03
CA HIS A 120 -1.15 8.39 -8.33
C HIS A 120 -1.62 6.94 -8.49
N ARG A 121 -1.58 6.38 -9.69
CA ARG A 121 -1.95 4.97 -9.93
C ARG A 121 -1.03 3.98 -9.20
N GLY A 122 0.27 4.26 -9.13
CA GLY A 122 1.23 3.47 -8.35
C GLY A 122 0.96 3.50 -6.85
N PHE A 123 0.64 4.68 -6.32
CA PHE A 123 0.24 4.85 -4.92
C PHE A 123 -1.07 4.11 -4.61
N GLN A 124 -2.09 4.26 -5.47
CA GLN A 124 -3.36 3.53 -5.35
C GLN A 124 -3.13 2.02 -5.33
N GLU A 125 -2.38 1.49 -6.30
CA GLU A 125 -2.07 0.05 -6.36
C GLU A 125 -1.29 -0.43 -5.12
N CYS A 126 -0.34 0.37 -4.62
CA CYS A 126 0.41 0.05 -3.41
C CYS A 126 -0.51 -0.09 -2.19
N LEU A 127 -1.42 0.86 -1.98
CA LEU A 127 -2.40 0.79 -0.88
C LEU A 127 -3.33 -0.42 -1.02
N GLY A 128 -3.74 -0.75 -2.25
CA GLY A 128 -4.58 -1.92 -2.51
C GLY A 128 -3.86 -3.23 -2.19
N TRP A 129 -2.58 -3.38 -2.57
CA TRP A 129 -1.79 -4.56 -2.19
C TRP A 129 -1.55 -4.64 -0.67
N SER A 130 -1.38 -3.51 0.01
CA SER A 130 -1.33 -3.49 1.48
C SER A 130 -2.61 -4.05 2.09
N CYS A 131 -3.79 -3.78 1.51
CA CYS A 131 -5.05 -4.36 1.97
C CYS A 131 -5.04 -5.89 1.83
N VAL A 132 -4.57 -6.42 0.68
CA VAL A 132 -4.44 -7.87 0.47
C VAL A 132 -3.50 -8.49 1.50
N LEU A 133 -2.35 -7.86 1.76
CA LEU A 133 -1.38 -8.34 2.76
C LEU A 133 -1.96 -8.32 4.19
N ILE A 134 -2.74 -7.30 4.55
CA ILE A 134 -3.44 -7.24 5.84
C ILE A 134 -4.44 -8.41 5.94
N VAL A 135 -5.21 -8.67 4.89
CA VAL A 135 -6.14 -9.81 4.86
C VAL A 135 -5.39 -11.14 5.02
N LEU A 136 -4.20 -11.29 4.41
CA LEU A 136 -3.38 -12.49 4.59
C LEU A 136 -2.88 -12.68 6.03
N VAL A 137 -2.76 -11.63 6.82
CA VAL A 137 -2.44 -11.72 8.27
C VAL A 137 -3.66 -12.13 9.08
N LEU A 138 -4.86 -11.62 8.74
CA LEU A 138 -6.10 -11.87 9.48
C LEU A 138 -6.80 -13.17 9.08
N ALA A 139 -6.55 -13.68 7.87
CA ALA A 139 -7.23 -14.85 7.35
C ALA A 139 -6.90 -16.13 8.13
N PRO A 140 -5.64 -16.45 8.48
CA PRO A 140 -5.33 -17.69 9.21
C PRO A 140 -6.07 -17.83 10.55
N THR A 141 -6.13 -16.75 11.34
CA THR A 141 -6.84 -16.78 12.63
C THR A 141 -8.34 -16.97 12.44
N THR A 142 -8.92 -16.32 11.42
CA THR A 142 -10.33 -16.52 11.04
C THR A 142 -10.57 -17.97 10.57
N VAL A 143 -9.68 -18.51 9.74
CA VAL A 143 -9.78 -19.89 9.22
C VAL A 143 -9.69 -20.91 10.34
N GLU A 144 -8.84 -20.70 11.35
CA GLU A 144 -8.76 -21.59 12.51
C GLU A 144 -10.07 -21.66 13.30
N VAL A 145 -10.69 -20.51 13.55
CA VAL A 145 -12.03 -20.45 14.17
C VAL A 145 -13.04 -21.22 13.32
N LEU A 146 -13.10 -20.92 12.02
CA LEU A 146 -14.10 -21.47 11.10
C LEU A 146 -13.90 -22.96 10.79
N ALA A 147 -12.69 -23.47 10.95
CA ALA A 147 -12.37 -24.88 10.78
C ALA A 147 -12.87 -25.73 11.95
N ALA A 148 -13.30 -25.13 13.06
CA ALA A 148 -13.89 -25.82 14.22
C ALA A 148 -13.05 -27.03 14.70
N GLY A 149 -11.72 -26.87 14.73
CA GLY A 149 -10.78 -27.92 15.15
C GLY A 149 -10.36 -28.90 14.04
N ALA A 150 -10.91 -28.81 12.83
CA ALA A 150 -10.43 -29.58 11.67
C ALA A 150 -9.05 -29.13 11.18
N TRP A 151 -8.63 -27.92 11.55
CA TRP A 151 -7.31 -27.39 11.30
C TRP A 151 -6.86 -26.57 12.51
N THR A 152 -5.59 -26.72 12.87
CA THR A 152 -4.91 -25.95 13.91
C THR A 152 -3.78 -25.16 13.25
N MET A 153 -3.69 -23.87 13.55
CA MET A 153 -2.69 -23.02 12.92
C MET A 153 -1.28 -23.43 13.37
N PRO A 154 -0.37 -23.78 12.44
CA PRO A 154 1.03 -24.03 12.80
C PRO A 154 1.69 -22.77 13.34
N TRP A 155 2.59 -22.93 14.32
CA TRP A 155 3.24 -21.82 15.03
C TRP A 155 3.99 -20.83 14.13
N TRP A 156 4.41 -21.26 12.95
CA TRP A 156 5.15 -20.44 12.00
C TRP A 156 4.25 -19.58 11.10
N VAL A 157 2.94 -19.84 11.03
CA VAL A 157 2.05 -19.12 10.10
C VAL A 157 1.94 -17.65 10.45
N LEU A 158 1.66 -17.32 11.71
CA LEU A 158 1.53 -15.94 12.16
C LEU A 158 2.81 -15.11 11.98
N PRO A 159 4.01 -15.55 12.43
CA PRO A 159 5.25 -14.81 12.16
C PRO A 159 5.58 -14.74 10.67
N LEU A 160 5.24 -15.76 9.88
CA LEU A 160 5.40 -15.72 8.42
C LEU A 160 4.52 -14.63 7.80
N THR A 161 3.22 -14.61 8.07
CA THR A 161 2.30 -13.64 7.45
C THR A 161 2.63 -12.21 7.87
N LEU A 162 3.02 -12.00 9.13
CA LEU A 162 3.52 -10.69 9.60
C LEU A 162 4.82 -10.29 8.91
N THR A 163 5.77 -11.22 8.75
CA THR A 163 7.00 -10.96 8.00
C THR A 163 6.70 -10.62 6.55
N VAL A 164 5.78 -11.34 5.91
CA VAL A 164 5.33 -11.09 4.54
C VAL A 164 4.64 -9.73 4.42
N LEU A 165 3.86 -9.29 5.40
CA LEU A 165 3.31 -7.93 5.43
C LEU A 165 4.43 -6.88 5.52
N MET A 166 5.32 -7.03 6.49
CA MET A 166 6.38 -6.06 6.80
C MET A 166 7.39 -5.94 5.65
N VAL A 167 7.80 -7.05 5.05
CA VAL A 167 8.82 -7.08 4.01
C VAL A 167 8.20 -7.02 2.61
N GLY A 168 7.05 -7.65 2.40
CA GLY A 168 6.38 -7.76 1.11
C GLY A 168 5.76 -6.46 0.58
N ILE A 169 5.52 -5.48 1.45
CA ILE A 169 5.06 -4.15 1.02
C ILE A 169 6.08 -3.43 0.12
N PHE A 170 7.39 -3.66 0.32
CA PHE A 170 8.46 -3.03 -0.48
C PHE A 170 8.54 -3.52 -1.93
N PRO A 171 8.58 -4.83 -2.22
CA PRO A 171 8.51 -5.31 -3.60
C PRO A 171 7.16 -4.99 -4.25
N ALA A 172 6.04 -5.01 -3.51
CA ALA A 172 4.73 -4.57 -4.03
C ALA A 172 4.76 -3.10 -4.46
N MET A 173 5.26 -2.21 -3.60
CA MET A 173 5.45 -0.80 -3.91
C MET A 173 6.39 -0.60 -5.11
N ARG A 174 7.55 -1.27 -5.13
CA ARG A 174 8.50 -1.18 -6.24
C ARG A 174 7.89 -1.63 -7.56
N ALA A 175 7.20 -2.77 -7.57
CA ALA A 175 6.56 -3.32 -8.77
C ALA A 175 5.44 -2.41 -9.26
N GLY A 176 4.62 -1.87 -8.35
CA GLY A 176 3.58 -0.89 -8.65
C GLY A 176 4.16 0.38 -9.29
N THR A 177 5.12 1.03 -8.62
CA THR A 177 5.76 2.23 -9.16
C THR A 177 6.37 1.97 -10.53
N GLN A 178 7.17 0.91 -10.70
CA GLN A 178 7.78 0.59 -11.99
C GLN A 178 6.75 0.35 -13.09
N ARG A 179 5.66 -0.36 -12.78
CA ARG A 179 4.58 -0.62 -13.75
C ARG A 179 3.94 0.67 -14.22
N TRP A 180 3.64 1.58 -13.29
CA TRP A 180 2.94 2.82 -13.61
C TRP A 180 3.84 3.91 -14.17
N THR A 181 5.13 3.90 -13.83
CA THR A 181 6.17 4.68 -14.54
C THR A 181 6.27 4.25 -15.99
N ARG A 182 6.38 2.93 -16.27
CA ARG A 182 6.39 2.43 -17.66
C ARG A 182 5.11 2.76 -18.40
N TRP A 183 3.97 2.76 -17.71
CA TRP A 183 2.71 3.18 -18.29
C TRP A 183 2.72 4.68 -18.63
N SER A 184 3.17 5.55 -17.73
CA SER A 184 3.22 6.99 -17.98
C SER A 184 4.16 7.32 -19.12
N ASP A 185 5.30 6.64 -19.21
CA ASP A 185 6.29 6.89 -20.26
C ASP A 185 5.75 6.49 -21.64
N ARG A 186 5.01 5.37 -21.73
CA ARG A 186 4.30 4.97 -22.95
C ARG A 186 3.22 5.97 -23.35
N VAL A 187 2.39 6.40 -22.40
CA VAL A 187 1.32 7.37 -22.68
C VAL A 187 1.88 8.71 -23.11
N ALA A 188 2.95 9.19 -22.47
CA ALA A 188 3.62 10.41 -22.87
C ALA A 188 4.18 10.30 -24.29
N ALA A 189 4.81 9.17 -24.63
CA ALA A 189 5.31 8.92 -25.99
C ALA A 189 4.19 8.87 -27.04
N GLU A 190 3.06 8.21 -26.74
CA GLU A 190 1.87 8.16 -27.63
C GLU A 190 1.29 9.55 -27.90
N LEU A 191 1.32 10.45 -26.92
CA LEU A 191 0.85 11.83 -27.03
C LEU A 191 1.90 12.79 -27.61
N GLY A 192 3.12 12.30 -27.91
CA GLY A 192 4.23 13.12 -28.38
C GLY A 192 4.83 14.04 -27.31
N TYR A 193 4.51 13.84 -26.03
CA TYR A 193 5.02 14.63 -24.92
C TYR A 193 6.45 14.20 -24.56
N ARG A 194 7.38 15.16 -24.59
CA ARG A 194 8.79 14.94 -24.25
C ARG A 194 9.15 15.74 -23.00
N PRO A 195 9.94 15.17 -22.08
CA PRO A 195 10.48 15.94 -20.97
C PRO A 195 11.52 16.94 -21.48
N THR A 196 11.58 18.08 -20.83
CA THR A 196 12.67 19.04 -20.98
C THR A 196 13.94 18.55 -20.26
N ALA A 197 15.10 19.11 -20.60
CA ALA A 197 16.36 18.76 -19.93
C ALA A 197 16.31 19.02 -18.41
N ALA A 198 15.66 20.11 -18.00
CA ALA A 198 15.47 20.44 -16.58
C ALA A 198 14.57 19.41 -15.86
N GLU A 199 13.54 18.89 -16.53
CA GLU A 199 12.66 17.87 -15.97
C GLU A 199 13.33 16.51 -15.82
N LEU A 200 14.20 16.15 -16.75
CA LEU A 200 15.02 14.94 -16.67
C LEU A 200 16.03 15.05 -15.52
N ALA A 201 16.77 16.16 -15.45
CA ALA A 201 17.73 16.41 -14.38
C ALA A 201 17.05 16.39 -13.00
N GLU A 202 15.82 16.91 -12.89
CA GLU A 202 15.04 16.78 -11.66
C GLU A 202 14.67 15.31 -11.37
N ASP A 203 14.24 14.52 -12.36
CA ASP A 203 13.84 13.10 -12.15
C ASP A 203 15.02 12.23 -11.68
N GLU A 204 16.25 12.53 -12.14
CA GLU A 204 17.46 11.76 -11.82
C GLU A 204 17.85 11.77 -10.33
N VAL A 205 17.50 12.83 -9.59
CA VAL A 205 17.76 12.90 -8.15
C VAL A 205 16.73 12.15 -7.31
N TRP A 206 15.69 11.54 -7.89
CA TRP A 206 14.67 10.80 -7.15
C TRP A 206 14.79 9.29 -7.34
N THR A 207 14.72 8.56 -6.24
CA THR A 207 14.62 7.10 -6.27
C THR A 207 13.19 6.65 -6.62
N PRO A 208 13.00 5.41 -7.09
CA PRO A 208 11.68 4.82 -7.30
C PRO A 208 10.80 4.72 -6.05
N LEU A 209 11.37 4.90 -4.86
CA LEU A 209 10.66 4.92 -3.58
C LEU A 209 10.31 6.34 -3.11
N GLY A 210 10.57 7.36 -3.94
CA GLY A 210 10.30 8.76 -3.59
C GLY A 210 11.30 9.39 -2.61
N LEU A 211 12.44 8.73 -2.36
CA LEU A 211 13.57 9.29 -1.61
C LEU A 211 14.44 10.15 -2.53
N LYS A 212 14.94 11.29 -2.02
CA LYS A 212 15.84 12.19 -2.76
C LYS A 212 17.29 11.69 -2.66
N ARG A 213 18.10 11.90 -3.69
CA ARG A 213 19.54 11.65 -3.74
C ARG A 213 20.20 12.83 -4.42
N ASP A 214 20.36 13.90 -3.66
CA ASP A 214 20.92 15.15 -4.14
C ASP A 214 22.05 15.58 -3.20
N PRO A 215 23.32 15.49 -3.65
CA PRO A 215 24.47 15.86 -2.81
C PRO A 215 24.56 17.37 -2.58
N ASP A 216 23.94 18.19 -3.43
CA ASP A 216 23.99 19.64 -3.34
C ASP A 216 22.95 20.18 -2.34
N ASP A 217 21.97 19.35 -1.97
CA ASP A 217 20.98 19.65 -0.93
C ASP A 217 21.42 19.09 0.44
N PRO A 218 21.85 19.93 1.41
CA PRO A 218 22.30 19.45 2.70
C PRO A 218 21.16 18.98 3.62
N ALA A 219 19.88 19.24 3.27
CA ALA A 219 18.76 18.90 4.12
C ALA A 219 18.58 17.37 4.24
N VAL A 220 18.45 16.87 5.47
CA VAL A 220 18.11 15.47 5.73
C VAL A 220 16.66 15.19 5.33
N PHE A 221 15.77 16.15 5.61
CA PHE A 221 14.34 16.09 5.31
C PHE A 221 13.91 17.17 4.30
N PRO A 222 14.31 17.07 3.03
CA PRO A 222 13.91 18.04 2.01
C PRO A 222 12.43 17.90 1.69
N ALA A 223 11.85 18.94 1.10
CA ALA A 223 10.48 18.89 0.60
C ALA A 223 10.31 17.76 -0.42
N LYS A 224 9.13 17.13 -0.43
CA LYS A 224 8.74 16.16 -1.44
C LYS A 224 8.75 16.79 -2.83
N ARG A 225 8.92 15.94 -3.84
CA ARG A 225 8.96 16.34 -5.23
C ARG A 225 7.73 17.19 -5.61
N PRO A 226 7.93 18.33 -6.29
CA PRO A 226 6.82 19.11 -6.81
C PRO A 226 5.85 18.26 -7.65
N GLY A 227 4.56 18.32 -7.33
CA GLY A 227 3.52 17.52 -8.00
C GLY A 227 3.33 16.09 -7.47
N TYR A 228 4.09 15.65 -6.47
CA TYR A 228 4.00 14.31 -5.87
C TYR A 228 3.36 14.34 -4.46
N GLY A 229 2.60 15.40 -4.18
CA GLY A 229 1.96 15.66 -2.89
C GLY A 229 2.75 16.62 -1.99
N VAL A 230 2.26 16.80 -0.78
CA VAL A 230 2.83 17.70 0.24
C VAL A 230 3.58 16.89 1.29
N GLY A 231 4.67 17.44 1.83
CA GLY A 231 5.43 16.86 2.94
C GLY A 231 6.93 16.85 2.70
N VAL A 232 7.65 16.08 3.51
CA VAL A 232 9.10 15.89 3.40
C VAL A 232 9.43 14.46 2.98
N THR A 233 10.62 14.26 2.42
CA THR A 233 11.22 12.95 2.16
C THR A 233 12.55 12.82 2.92
N VAL A 234 13.33 11.76 2.66
CA VAL A 234 14.70 11.62 3.17
C VAL A 234 15.70 11.81 2.03
N ASN A 235 16.73 12.63 2.26
CA ASN A 235 17.86 12.74 1.33
C ASN A 235 18.95 11.70 1.62
N LEU A 236 19.07 10.72 0.72
CA LEU A 236 20.06 9.65 0.77
C LEU A 236 21.49 10.09 0.45
N ALA A 237 21.71 11.32 -0.04
CA ALA A 237 23.05 11.84 -0.23
C ALA A 237 23.69 12.27 1.10
N THR A 238 22.88 12.59 2.11
CA THR A 238 23.37 13.00 3.44
C THR A 238 23.79 11.78 4.29
N PRO A 239 24.80 11.91 5.18
CA PRO A 239 25.15 10.85 6.12
C PRO A 239 23.98 10.45 7.03
N ALA A 240 23.27 11.44 7.58
CA ALA A 240 22.14 11.21 8.47
C ALA A 240 20.97 10.50 7.75
N GLY A 241 20.63 10.92 6.53
CA GLY A 241 19.59 10.25 5.74
C GLY A 241 19.92 8.79 5.43
N ARG A 242 21.19 8.47 5.14
CA ARG A 242 21.65 7.08 4.98
C ARG A 242 21.51 6.27 6.27
N TRP A 243 21.88 6.83 7.42
CA TRP A 243 21.73 6.16 8.71
C TRP A 243 20.27 5.94 9.09
N LEU A 244 19.39 6.90 8.83
CA LEU A 244 17.95 6.77 9.06
C LEU A 244 17.36 5.61 8.26
N VAL A 245 17.64 5.53 6.96
CA VAL A 245 17.12 4.44 6.11
C VAL A 245 17.73 3.09 6.50
N ARG A 246 19.03 3.03 6.82
CA ARG A 246 19.67 1.80 7.32
C ARG A 246 19.07 1.35 8.65
N GLY A 247 18.82 2.27 9.58
CA GLY A 247 18.17 1.99 10.85
C GLY A 247 16.75 1.48 10.67
N PHE A 248 15.98 2.11 9.78
CA PHE A 248 14.64 1.63 9.42
C PHE A 248 14.69 0.19 8.88
N VAL A 249 15.61 -0.11 7.95
CA VAL A 249 15.78 -1.47 7.42
C VAL A 249 16.20 -2.45 8.51
N ALA A 250 17.20 -2.08 9.33
CA ALA A 250 17.70 -2.93 10.40
C ALA A 250 16.60 -3.29 11.42
N VAL A 251 15.73 -2.34 11.76
CA VAL A 251 14.64 -2.58 12.73
C VAL A 251 13.46 -3.27 12.08
N PHE A 252 12.88 -2.71 11.01
CA PHE A 252 11.58 -3.15 10.49
C PHE A 252 11.66 -4.30 9.50
N ILE A 253 12.79 -4.50 8.82
CA ILE A 253 12.94 -5.53 7.79
C ILE A 253 13.71 -6.74 8.33
N VAL A 254 14.58 -6.53 9.31
CA VAL A 254 15.42 -7.58 9.88
C VAL A 254 15.08 -7.85 11.34
N GLY A 255 15.19 -6.85 12.21
CA GLY A 255 15.10 -7.00 13.66
C GLY A 255 13.73 -7.48 14.14
N LEU A 256 12.65 -6.82 13.71
CA LEU A 256 11.29 -7.17 14.11
C LEU A 256 10.87 -8.55 13.57
N PRO A 257 11.06 -8.89 12.28
CA PRO A 257 10.81 -10.25 11.83
C PRO A 257 11.62 -11.28 12.62
N LEU A 258 12.93 -11.05 12.81
CA LEU A 258 13.77 -11.97 13.58
C LEU A 258 13.25 -12.15 15.01
N ALA A 259 12.88 -11.07 15.69
CA ALA A 259 12.32 -11.12 17.04
C ALA A 259 10.99 -11.90 17.08
N LEU A 260 10.10 -11.69 16.09
CA LEU A 260 8.85 -12.45 15.97
C LEU A 260 9.13 -13.94 15.80
N TRP A 261 10.05 -14.31 14.90
CA TRP A 261 10.41 -15.71 14.67
C TRP A 261 11.05 -16.37 15.89
N LEU A 262 11.98 -15.69 16.56
CA LEU A 262 12.61 -16.20 17.78
C LEU A 262 11.61 -16.35 18.91
N GLY A 263 10.73 -15.37 19.10
CA GLY A 263 9.66 -15.41 20.11
C GLY A 263 8.68 -16.55 19.86
N ALA A 264 8.19 -16.69 18.64
CA ALA A 264 7.31 -17.78 18.24
C ALA A 264 7.98 -19.16 18.42
N PHE A 265 9.25 -19.28 18.03
CA PHE A 265 9.99 -20.54 18.18
C PHE A 265 10.26 -20.91 19.64
N ALA A 266 10.50 -19.91 20.50
CA ALA A 266 10.73 -20.14 21.93
C ALA A 266 9.46 -20.52 22.70
N ALA A 267 8.28 -20.13 22.21
CA ALA A 267 6.99 -20.35 22.87
C ALA A 267 6.23 -21.61 22.38
N ARG A 268 6.67 -22.25 21.29
CA ARG A 268 5.99 -23.39 20.66
C ARG A 268 5.88 -24.66 21.51
#